data_AF-A0A2I1NAK4-F1
#
_entry.id   AF-A0A2I1NAK4-F1
#
_cell.length_a   1.000
_cell.length_b   1.000
_cell.length_c   1.000
_cell.angle_alpha   90.00
_cell.angle_beta   90.00
_cell.angle_gamma   90.00
#
_symmetry.space_group_name_H-M   'P 1'
#
loop_
_entity.id
_entity.type
_entity.pdbx_description
1 polymer ?
#
loop_
_entity_poly.entity_id
_entity_poly.type
_entity_poly.pdbx_seq_one_letter_code
_entity_poly.pdbx_strand_id
1 'polypeptide(L)'
;MNEIFLSEEIKKKMFSKAYNELALNGKISKLCDEKSKKLNLSMMSMKKPRIIVLLAILLGNFGAHRFYIGDYIKGAIYVIATIVLTIIGILIGEEGNPAAIVWIVALIEGNLLARRISQENYIKIKELL
;
A
#
# COMPACT_ATOMS: atom_id res chain seq x y z
N MET A 1 10.07 -7.52 23.83
CA MET A 1 9.61 -7.95 22.49
C MET A 1 10.79 -8.62 21.82
N ASN A 2 10.66 -9.83 21.28
CA ASN A 2 11.78 -10.56 20.67
C ASN A 2 12.25 -9.84 19.38
N GLU A 3 13.55 -9.68 19.16
CA GLU A 3 14.12 -9.04 17.97
C GLU A 3 13.66 -9.71 16.67
N ILE A 4 13.50 -11.04 16.70
CA ILE A 4 12.99 -11.84 15.57
C ILE A 4 11.57 -11.40 15.18
N PHE A 5 10.71 -11.20 16.18
CA PHE A 5 9.34 -10.77 15.96
C PHE A 5 9.29 -9.36 15.34
N LEU A 6 10.12 -8.45 15.86
CA LEU A 6 10.19 -7.08 15.39
C LEU A 6 10.68 -6.97 13.94
N SER A 7 11.70 -7.75 13.57
CA SER A 7 12.20 -7.83 12.19
C SER A 7 11.10 -8.26 11.20
N GLU A 8 10.32 -9.29 11.54
CA GLU A 8 9.23 -9.76 10.69
C GLU A 8 8.06 -8.75 10.60
N GLU A 9 7.79 -8.00 11.66
CA GLU A 9 6.82 -6.90 11.62
C GLU A 9 7.28 -5.79 10.64
N ILE A 10 8.53 -5.34 10.76
CA ILE A 10 9.13 -4.31 9.88
C ILE A 10 9.07 -4.75 8.41
N LYS A 11 9.43 -6.00 8.13
CA LYS A 11 9.41 -6.58 6.77
C LYS A 11 8.03 -6.56 6.12
N LYS A 12 6.95 -6.59 6.90
CA LYS A 12 5.56 -6.47 6.40
C LYS A 12 5.18 -5.03 6.03
N LYS A 13 5.90 -4.03 6.53
CA LYS A 13 5.62 -2.60 6.32
C LYS A 13 6.34 -2.00 5.12
N MET A 14 7.25 -2.73 4.48
CA MET A 14 7.98 -2.24 3.31
C MET A 14 8.33 -3.35 2.31
N PHE A 15 8.74 -2.98 1.11
CA PHE A 15 9.27 -3.91 0.12
C PHE A 15 10.70 -4.35 0.47
N SER A 16 11.09 -5.51 -0.06
CA SER A 16 12.40 -6.15 0.23
C SER A 16 13.58 -5.22 0.00
N LYS A 17 13.55 -4.41 -1.05
CA LYS A 17 14.61 -3.43 -1.35
C LYS A 17 14.84 -2.45 -0.18
N ALA A 18 13.76 -1.84 0.34
CA ALA A 18 13.83 -0.90 1.44
C ALA A 18 14.22 -1.58 2.76
N TYR A 19 13.71 -2.80 2.98
CA TYR A 19 14.08 -3.60 4.16
C TYR A 19 15.58 -3.94 4.18
N ASN A 20 16.12 -4.39 3.05
CA ASN A 20 17.54 -4.75 2.94
C ASN A 20 18.44 -3.53 3.19
N GLU A 21 18.07 -2.36 2.69
CA GLU A 21 18.78 -1.10 2.97
C GLU A 21 18.76 -0.74 4.48
N LEU A 22 17.63 -0.96 5.15
CA LEU A 22 17.50 -0.75 6.59
C LEU A 22 18.38 -1.74 7.38
N ALA A 23 18.39 -3.02 6.98
CA ALA A 23 19.14 -4.08 7.64
C ALA A 23 20.67 -3.90 7.48
N LEU A 24 21.12 -3.47 6.30
CA LEU A 24 22.54 -3.18 6.02
C LEU A 24 23.11 -2.05 6.89
N ASN A 25 22.26 -1.12 7.34
CA ASN A 25 22.67 -0.04 8.23
C ASN A 25 22.90 -0.48 9.68
N GLY A 26 22.76 -1.77 10.02
CA GLY A 26 23.12 -2.34 11.33
C GLY A 26 22.30 -1.83 12.52
N LYS A 27 21.22 -1.08 12.28
CA LYS A 27 20.44 -0.40 13.31
C LYS A 27 19.40 -1.28 14.03
N ILE A 28 19.02 -2.42 13.43
CA ILE A 28 17.95 -3.28 13.98
C ILE A 28 18.43 -4.02 15.25
N SER A 29 19.74 -4.25 15.42
CA SER A 29 20.32 -5.05 16.51
C SER A 29 20.76 -4.24 17.75
N LYS A 30 20.45 -2.94 17.82
CA LYS A 30 20.82 -2.05 18.96
C LYS A 30 19.62 -1.23 19.47
N LEU A 31 18.48 -1.88 19.61
CA LEU A 31 17.24 -1.25 20.05
C LEU A 31 17.12 -1.27 21.58
N CYS A 32 17.26 -0.09 22.21
CA CYS A 32 16.89 0.09 23.61
C CYS A 32 15.37 -0.07 23.80
N ASP A 33 14.93 -0.49 25.00
CA ASP A 33 13.52 -0.78 25.30
C ASP A 33 12.56 0.37 24.95
N GLU A 34 12.99 1.62 25.17
CA GLU A 34 12.19 2.81 24.86
C GLU A 34 12.00 3.00 23.34
N LYS A 35 13.07 2.87 22.55
CA LYS A 35 13.01 2.98 21.08
C LYS A 35 12.16 1.87 20.47
N SER A 36 12.29 0.64 21.00
CA SER A 36 11.49 -0.51 20.59
C SER A 36 9.99 -0.29 20.81
N LYS A 37 9.61 0.27 21.97
CA LYS A 37 8.22 0.62 22.27
C LYS A 37 7.68 1.69 21.32
N LYS A 38 8.44 2.76 21.06
CA LYS A 38 8.05 3.85 20.15
C LYS A 38 7.90 3.35 18.71
N LEU A 39 8.79 2.47 18.26
CA LEU A 39 8.72 1.82 16.96
C LEU A 39 7.49 0.91 16.83
N ASN A 40 7.18 0.10 17.85
CA ASN A 40 5.99 -0.74 17.82
C ASN A 40 4.70 0.10 17.67
N LEU A 41 4.59 1.17 18.45
CA LEU A 41 3.44 2.09 18.39
C LEU A 41 3.31 2.75 17.01
N SER A 42 4.41 3.21 16.41
CA SER A 42 4.35 3.82 15.08
C SER A 42 3.93 2.81 14.01
N MET A 43 4.44 1.58 14.07
CA MET A 43 4.12 0.51 13.13
C MET A 43 2.64 0.10 13.16
N MET A 44 1.94 0.22 14.29
CA MET A 44 0.49 -0.07 14.36
C MET A 44 -0.31 0.79 13.37
N SER A 45 0.10 2.04 13.16
CA SER A 45 -0.55 2.98 12.23
C SER A 45 -0.15 2.77 10.76
N MET A 46 0.98 2.09 10.50
CA MET A 46 1.54 1.95 9.15
C MET A 46 0.76 0.94 8.30
N LYS A 47 0.36 1.39 7.11
CA LYS A 47 -0.30 0.56 6.10
C LYS A 47 0.68 -0.43 5.47
N LYS A 48 0.18 -1.58 5.04
CA LYS A 48 0.99 -2.65 4.42
C LYS A 48 0.99 -2.48 2.89
N PRO A 49 2.14 -2.20 2.24
CA PRO A 49 2.20 -2.01 0.79
C PRO A 49 1.66 -3.18 -0.02
N ARG A 50 1.89 -4.41 0.44
CA ARG A 50 1.39 -5.62 -0.25
C ARG A 50 -0.13 -5.70 -0.28
N ILE A 51 -0.82 -5.19 0.76
CA ILE A 51 -2.28 -5.14 0.79
C ILE A 51 -2.79 -4.14 -0.24
N ILE A 52 -2.11 -3.00 -0.42
CA ILE A 52 -2.45 -2.01 -1.46
C ILE A 52 -2.42 -2.66 -2.85
N VAL A 53 -1.35 -3.40 -3.17
CA VAL A 53 -1.22 -4.10 -4.47
C VAL A 53 -2.30 -5.16 -4.63
N LEU A 54 -2.54 -5.96 -3.59
CA LEU A 54 -3.57 -7.00 -3.62
C LEU A 54 -4.98 -6.41 -3.87
N LEU A 55 -5.30 -5.31 -3.18
CA LEU A 55 -6.58 -4.61 -3.38
C LEU A 55 -6.69 -3.96 -4.75
N ALA A 56 -5.58 -3.48 -5.33
CA ALA A 56 -5.58 -2.94 -6.68
C ALA A 56 -5.85 -4.04 -7.73
N ILE A 57 -5.30 -5.25 -7.53
CA ILE A 57 -5.54 -6.39 -8.41
C ILE A 57 -7.00 -6.87 -8.32
N LEU A 58 -7.50 -7.12 -7.11
CA LEU A 58 -8.81 -7.74 -6.91
C LEU A 58 -9.98 -6.75 -7.03
N LEU A 59 -9.82 -5.54 -6.53
CA LEU A 59 -10.87 -4.52 -6.39
C LEU A 59 -10.42 -3.16 -6.94
N GLY A 60 -9.57 -3.16 -7.97
CA GLY A 60 -9.03 -1.95 -8.60
C GLY A 60 -10.12 -1.00 -9.10
N ASN A 61 -11.11 -1.54 -9.80
CA ASN A 61 -12.27 -0.80 -10.32
C ASN A 61 -13.05 -0.06 -9.22
N PHE A 62 -13.08 -0.61 -8.02
CA PHE A 62 -13.80 -0.01 -6.90
C PHE A 62 -12.92 0.92 -6.06
N GLY A 63 -11.66 1.16 -6.44
CA GLY A 63 -10.76 2.04 -5.71
C GLY A 63 -10.37 1.53 -4.31
N ALA A 64 -10.53 0.23 -4.02
CA ALA A 64 -10.32 -0.33 -2.68
C ALA A 64 -8.90 -0.05 -2.13
N HIS A 65 -7.90 -0.05 -3.00
CA HIS A 65 -6.52 0.29 -2.66
C HIS A 65 -6.34 1.74 -2.18
N ARG A 66 -7.18 2.68 -2.64
CA ARG A 66 -7.25 4.07 -2.17
C ARG A 66 -8.01 4.20 -0.86
N PHE A 67 -9.14 3.51 -0.72
CA PHE A 67 -9.90 3.49 0.54
C PHE A 67 -9.08 2.92 1.71
N TYR A 68 -8.28 1.87 1.46
CA TYR A 68 -7.42 1.28 2.48
C TYR A 68 -6.41 2.26 3.09
N ILE A 69 -5.92 3.22 2.30
CA ILE A 69 -5.00 4.26 2.77
C ILE A 69 -5.72 5.53 3.26
N GLY A 70 -7.06 5.58 3.21
CA GLY A 70 -7.86 6.73 3.62
C GLY A 70 -8.02 7.84 2.56
N ASP A 71 -7.65 7.58 1.31
CA ASP A 71 -7.81 8.54 0.20
C ASP A 71 -9.22 8.38 -0.43
N TYR A 72 -10.24 8.77 0.33
CA TYR A 72 -11.65 8.52 -0.02
C TYR A 72 -12.08 9.20 -1.32
N ILE A 73 -11.57 10.40 -1.59
CA ILE A 73 -11.91 11.16 -2.79
C ILE A 73 -11.44 10.40 -4.04
N LYS A 74 -10.17 9.98 -4.07
CA LYS A 74 -9.67 9.19 -5.22
C LYS A 74 -10.32 7.82 -5.30
N GLY A 75 -10.60 7.18 -4.17
CA GLY A 75 -11.38 5.93 -4.16
C GLY A 75 -12.75 6.09 -4.82
N ALA A 76 -13.46 7.18 -4.51
CA ALA A 76 -14.76 7.48 -5.12
C ALA A 76 -14.66 7.75 -6.63
N ILE A 77 -13.58 8.40 -7.10
CA ILE A 77 -13.33 8.61 -8.54
C ILE A 77 -13.28 7.28 -9.29
N TYR A 78 -12.62 6.26 -8.73
CA TYR A 78 -12.59 4.91 -9.33
C TYR A 78 -13.98 4.30 -9.46
N VAL A 79 -14.79 4.40 -8.40
CA VAL A 79 -16.18 3.89 -8.39
C VAL A 79 -17.02 4.60 -9.45
N ILE A 80 -16.96 5.92 -9.51
CA ILE A 80 -17.71 6.73 -10.48
C ILE A 80 -17.26 6.39 -11.90
N ALA A 81 -15.96 6.34 -12.17
CA ALA A 81 -15.42 6.01 -13.49
C ALA A 81 -15.86 4.60 -13.95
N THR A 82 -15.82 3.62 -13.05
CA THR A 82 -16.30 2.26 -13.33
C THR A 82 -17.78 2.25 -13.69
N ILE A 83 -18.64 2.94 -12.92
CA ILE A 83 -20.08 3.01 -13.19
C ILE A 83 -20.35 3.67 -14.53
N VAL A 84 -19.73 4.83 -14.79
CA VAL A 84 -19.91 5.59 -16.03
C VAL A 84 -19.50 4.78 -17.25
N LEU A 85 -18.32 4.16 -17.22
CA LEU A 85 -17.83 3.36 -18.35
C LEU A 85 -18.66 2.09 -18.56
N THR A 86 -19.17 1.49 -17.49
CA THR A 86 -20.09 0.35 -17.59
C THR A 86 -21.41 0.76 -18.26
N ILE A 87 -22.00 1.90 -17.84
CA ILE A 87 -23.24 2.42 -18.44
C ILE A 87 -23.02 2.75 -19.92
N ILE A 88 -21.92 3.43 -20.26
CA ILE A 88 -21.60 3.76 -21.65
C ILE A 88 -21.47 2.50 -22.49
N GLY A 89 -20.72 1.48 -22.03
CA GLY A 89 -20.55 0.22 -22.75
C GLY A 89 -21.88 -0.47 -23.06
N ILE A 90 -22.79 -0.49 -22.08
CA ILE A 90 -24.15 -1.02 -22.26
C ILE A 90 -24.93 -0.22 -23.32
N LEU A 91 -24.86 1.12 -23.28
CA LEU A 91 -25.63 1.99 -24.18
C LEU A 91 -25.17 1.93 -25.63
N ILE A 92 -23.87 1.80 -25.88
CA ILE A 92 -23.31 1.77 -27.23
C ILE A 92 -23.25 0.35 -27.82
N GLY A 93 -23.66 -0.67 -27.05
CA GLY A 93 -23.66 -2.07 -27.48
C GLY A 93 -22.26 -2.62 -27.73
N GLU A 94 -21.25 -2.12 -27.02
CA GLU A 94 -19.88 -2.60 -27.17
C GLU A 94 -19.76 -4.01 -26.60
N GLU A 95 -19.22 -4.97 -27.38
CA GLU A 95 -18.98 -6.34 -26.90
C GLU A 95 -17.85 -6.42 -25.87
N GLY A 96 -17.10 -5.33 -25.69
CA GLY A 96 -16.02 -5.18 -24.70
C GLY A 96 -16.50 -4.78 -23.31
N ASN A 97 -15.55 -4.75 -22.36
CA ASN A 97 -15.76 -4.17 -21.04
C ASN A 97 -14.95 -2.87 -20.91
N PRO A 98 -15.53 -1.69 -21.22
CA PRO A 98 -14.82 -0.41 -21.12
C PRO A 98 -14.27 -0.12 -19.72
N ALA A 99 -14.89 -0.68 -18.67
CA ALA A 99 -14.39 -0.55 -17.30
C ALA A 99 -13.06 -1.30 -17.08
N ALA A 100 -12.62 -2.17 -17.99
CA ALA A 100 -11.28 -2.77 -17.94
C ALA A 100 -10.17 -1.71 -18.00
N ILE A 101 -10.41 -0.56 -18.61
CA ILE A 101 -9.46 0.57 -18.61
C ILE A 101 -9.21 1.06 -17.18
N VAL A 102 -10.27 1.18 -16.37
CA VAL A 102 -10.15 1.58 -14.96
C VAL A 102 -9.31 0.58 -14.17
N TRP A 103 -9.47 -0.72 -14.48
CA TRP A 103 -8.71 -1.76 -13.82
C TRP A 103 -7.21 -1.68 -14.15
N ILE A 104 -6.86 -1.44 -15.41
CA ILE A 104 -5.48 -1.25 -15.85
C ILE A 104 -4.85 -0.03 -15.15
N VAL A 105 -5.59 1.09 -15.08
CA VAL A 105 -5.14 2.29 -14.36
C VAL A 105 -4.93 1.98 -12.87
N ALA A 106 -5.85 1.23 -12.25
CA ALA A 106 -5.74 0.79 -10.86
C ALA A 106 -4.49 -0.05 -10.60
N LEU A 107 -4.11 -0.93 -11.52
CA LEU A 107 -2.91 -1.75 -11.39
C LEU A 107 -1.64 -0.90 -11.40
N ILE A 108 -1.53 0.05 -12.33
CA ILE A 108 -0.38 0.95 -12.45
C ILE A 108 -0.28 1.83 -11.20
N GLU A 109 -1.39 2.51 -10.88
CA GLU A 109 -1.45 3.44 -9.77
C GLU A 109 -1.27 2.74 -8.42
N GLY A 110 -1.89 1.57 -8.22
CA GLY A 110 -1.76 0.78 -7.01
C GLY A 110 -0.32 0.33 -6.74
N ASN A 111 0.43 -0.05 -7.78
CA ASN A 111 1.85 -0.38 -7.66
C ASN A 111 2.71 0.86 -7.29
N LEU A 112 2.47 2.00 -7.93
CA LEU A 112 3.17 3.24 -7.61
C LEU A 112 2.86 3.71 -6.18
N LEU A 113 1.60 3.62 -5.77
CA LEU A 113 1.14 3.99 -4.44
C LEU A 113 1.75 3.09 -3.37
N ALA A 114 1.76 1.77 -3.59
CA ALA A 114 2.39 0.82 -2.69
C ALA A 114 3.89 1.13 -2.50
N ARG A 115 4.59 1.47 -3.59
CA ARG A 115 6.01 1.89 -3.51
C ARG A 115 6.18 3.15 -2.67
N ARG A 116 5.32 4.15 -2.86
CA ARG A 116 5.35 5.39 -2.05
C ARG A 116 5.16 5.11 -0.56
N ILE A 117 4.10 4.37 -0.20
CA ILE A 117 3.82 4.00 1.20
C ILE A 117 4.97 3.18 1.79
N SER A 118 5.59 2.30 1.01
CA SER A 118 6.78 1.56 1.45
C SER A 118 7.96 2.48 1.78
N GLN A 119 8.18 3.54 1.01
CA GLN A 119 9.25 4.51 1.24
C GLN A 119 8.95 5.39 2.46
N GLU A 120 7.71 5.86 2.60
CA GLU A 120 7.28 6.61 3.78
C GLU A 120 7.46 5.78 5.07
N ASN A 121 7.09 4.49 5.03
CA ASN A 121 7.30 3.60 6.16
C ASN A 121 8.79 3.38 6.46
N TYR A 122 9.64 3.27 5.44
CA TYR A 122 11.10 3.16 5.61
C TYR A 122 11.68 4.39 6.32
N ILE A 123 11.33 5.60 5.87
CA ILE A 123 11.82 6.87 6.47
C ILE A 123 11.41 6.95 7.94
N LYS A 124 10.12 6.73 8.25
CA LYS A 124 9.61 6.75 9.63
C LYS A 124 10.31 5.73 10.53
N ILE A 125 10.57 4.53 10.02
CA ILE A 125 11.28 3.50 10.80
C ILE A 125 12.74 3.89 11.01
N LYS A 126 13.41 4.42 9.98
CA LYS A 126 14.80 4.87 10.05
C LYS A 126 15.04 6.00 11.07
N GLU A 127 14.06 6.91 11.21
CA GLU A 127 14.08 8.00 12.20
C GLU A 127 13.90 7.50 13.65
N LEU A 128 13.25 6.35 13.83
CA LEU A 128 12.97 5.77 15.16
C LEU A 128 14.06 4.80 15.65
N LEU A 129 14.93 4.35 14.75
CA LEU A 129 16.10 3.51 15.04
C LEU A 129 17.32 4.38 15.40
#